data_AF-A0A1C6TDQ6-F1
#
_entry.id   AF-A0A1C6TDQ6-F1
#
_cell.length_a   1.000
_cell.length_b   1.000
_cell.length_c   1.000
_cell.angle_alpha   90.00
_cell.angle_beta   90.00
_cell.angle_gamma   90.00
#
_symmetry.space_group_name_H-M   'P 1'
#
loop_
_entity.id
_entity.type
_entity.pdbx_description
1 polymer ?
#
loop_
_entity_poly.entity_id
_entity_poly.type
_entity_poly.pdbx_seq_one_letter_code
_entity_poly.pdbx_strand_id
1 'polypeptide(L)'
;MDSTRRGRDVAIWLVLCAGIVTGCGITGDPPERTAEAEQYARGVAAQIVTDLQARRNPDTRTADQIGRALAVRPEANLIAISGVDTAHPAGVTAVIRIEGSGTDGSWLEPEFVVEDFCFELRFAPPLRRPRPRSPARHLPPG
;
A
#
# COMPACT_ATOMS: atom_id res chain seq x y z
N MET A 1 -10.53 41.40 6.14
CA MET A 1 -10.77 40.59 4.94
C MET A 1 -9.65 39.58 4.85
N ASP A 2 -9.97 38.35 5.21
CA ASP A 2 -9.08 37.22 5.47
C ASP A 2 -8.87 36.44 4.16
N SER A 3 -7.62 36.22 3.77
CA SER A 3 -7.27 35.33 2.65
C SER A 3 -5.98 34.60 2.99
N THR A 4 -6.05 33.80 4.05
CA THR A 4 -4.98 32.87 4.37
C THR A 4 -5.10 31.62 3.48
N ARG A 5 -4.48 31.66 2.29
CA ARG A 5 -4.20 30.45 1.48
C ARG A 5 -3.21 29.57 2.24
N ARG A 6 -3.73 28.74 3.15
CA ARG A 6 -2.98 27.61 3.70
C ARG A 6 -3.05 26.47 2.71
N GLY A 7 -2.00 26.34 1.91
CA GLY A 7 -1.68 25.12 1.18
C GLY A 7 -1.74 23.96 2.17
N ARG A 8 -2.62 23.01 1.90
CA ARG A 8 -2.73 21.78 2.69
C ARG A 8 -1.61 20.89 2.22
N ASP A 9 -0.51 20.89 2.97
CA ASP A 9 0.51 19.85 2.90
C ASP A 9 -0.14 18.53 3.30
N VAL A 10 -0.63 17.79 2.31
CA VAL A 10 -1.10 16.41 2.48
C VAL A 10 0.16 15.55 2.61
N ALA A 11 0.60 15.34 3.85
CA ALA A 11 1.67 14.42 4.16
C ALA A 11 1.18 12.98 3.88
N ILE A 12 1.52 12.47 2.70
CA ILE A 12 1.31 11.09 2.27
C ILE A 12 2.28 10.21 3.07
N TRP A 13 1.76 9.42 4.00
CA TRP A 13 2.53 8.38 4.68
C TRP A 13 2.11 7.03 4.13
N LEU A 14 2.82 6.58 3.11
CA LEU A 14 2.85 5.19 2.66
C LEU A 14 3.60 4.38 3.73
N VAL A 15 2.87 3.67 4.58
CA VAL A 15 3.47 2.60 5.40
C VAL A 15 3.19 1.30 4.68
N LEU A 16 4.10 0.94 3.76
CA LEU A 16 4.15 -0.36 3.12
C LEU A 16 4.76 -1.33 4.13
N CYS A 17 3.95 -1.88 5.04
CA CYS A 17 4.37 -3.04 5.82
C CYS A 17 4.31 -4.26 4.88
N ALA A 18 5.33 -4.42 4.04
CA ALA A 18 5.56 -5.64 3.28
C ALA A 18 5.98 -6.76 4.25
N GLY A 19 5.04 -7.25 5.06
CA GLY A 19 5.18 -8.53 5.73
C GLY A 19 4.88 -9.61 4.72
N ILE A 20 5.87 -10.44 4.38
CA ILE A 20 5.66 -11.66 3.61
C ILE A 20 4.71 -12.52 4.44
N VAL A 21 3.44 -12.60 4.03
CA VAL A 21 2.52 -13.57 4.62
C VAL A 21 2.98 -14.94 4.11
N THR A 22 3.43 -15.78 5.03
CA THR A 22 3.89 -17.18 4.85
C THR A 22 2.75 -18.12 4.41
N GLY A 23 1.98 -17.72 3.41
CA GLY A 23 0.77 -18.40 2.93
C GLY A 23 0.68 -18.54 1.42
N CYS A 24 1.68 -18.10 0.65
CA CYS A 24 1.81 -18.43 -0.77
C CYS A 24 3.04 -19.33 -0.90
N GLY A 25 2.82 -20.56 -1.39
CA GLY A 25 3.80 -21.65 -1.36
C GLY A 25 5.17 -21.22 -1.82
N ILE A 26 6.14 -21.21 -0.89
CA ILE A 26 7.54 -20.98 -1.16
C ILE A 26 8.09 -22.27 -1.78
N THR A 27 8.12 -22.34 -3.11
CA THR A 27 9.13 -23.14 -3.80
C THR A 27 10.40 -22.29 -3.84
N GLY A 28 11.43 -22.76 -3.13
CA GLY A 28 12.63 -22.00 -2.82
C GLY A 28 13.59 -21.86 -3.99
N ASP A 29 13.41 -20.82 -4.79
CA ASP A 29 14.47 -20.26 -5.62
C ASP A 29 15.31 -19.24 -4.80
N PRO A 30 16.60 -19.06 -5.11
CA PRO A 30 17.46 -18.11 -4.39
C PRO A 30 16.89 -16.68 -4.47
N PRO A 31 16.88 -15.89 -3.39
CA PRO A 31 16.26 -14.56 -3.33
C PRO A 31 16.86 -13.56 -4.33
N GLU A 32 18.08 -13.79 -4.81
CA GLU A 32 18.73 -12.98 -5.84
C GLU A 32 18.16 -13.24 -7.24
N ARG A 33 17.76 -14.49 -7.54
CA ARG A 33 17.20 -14.91 -8.83
C ARG A 33 15.80 -14.33 -9.07
N THR A 34 15.07 -14.11 -7.99
CA THR A 34 13.68 -13.65 -8.04
C THR A 34 13.53 -12.17 -7.69
N ALA A 35 14.65 -11.48 -7.42
CA ALA A 35 14.65 -10.09 -6.97
C ALA A 35 13.98 -9.13 -7.96
N GLU A 36 14.22 -9.30 -9.26
CA GLU A 36 13.57 -8.48 -10.30
C GLU A 36 12.07 -8.76 -10.39
N ALA A 37 11.68 -10.04 -10.33
CA ALA A 37 10.29 -10.46 -10.33
C ALA A 37 9.53 -9.92 -9.11
N GLU A 38 10.15 -9.98 -7.93
CA GLU A 38 9.58 -9.40 -6.71
C GLU A 38 9.48 -7.87 -6.80
N GLN A 39 10.51 -7.19 -7.30
CA GLN A 39 10.50 -5.73 -7.49
C GLN A 39 9.38 -5.31 -8.43
N TYR A 40 9.18 -6.03 -9.53
CA TYR A 40 8.05 -5.84 -10.43
C TYR A 40 6.72 -5.98 -9.67
N ALA A 41 6.53 -7.10 -8.96
CA ALA A 41 5.27 -7.38 -8.25
C ALA A 41 4.98 -6.34 -7.15
N ARG A 42 6.03 -5.88 -6.43
CA ARG A 42 5.95 -4.77 -5.46
C ARG A 42 5.55 -3.45 -6.13
N GLY A 43 6.08 -3.16 -7.31
CA GLY A 43 5.73 -1.98 -8.09
C GLY A 43 4.25 -1.97 -8.48
N VAL A 44 3.73 -3.12 -8.93
CA VAL A 44 2.29 -3.31 -9.23
C VAL A 44 1.45 -3.13 -7.97
N ALA A 45 1.82 -3.75 -6.85
CA ALA A 45 1.11 -3.61 -5.57
C ALA A 45 1.03 -2.13 -5.12
N ALA A 46 2.15 -1.39 -5.24
CA ALA A 46 2.20 0.03 -4.91
C ALA A 46 1.28 0.86 -5.82
N GLN A 47 1.28 0.58 -7.12
CA GLN A 47 0.40 1.26 -8.09
C GLN A 47 -1.08 1.02 -7.77
N ILE A 48 -1.46 -0.22 -7.42
CA ILE A 48 -2.83 -0.55 -7.01
C ILE A 48 -3.27 0.29 -5.80
N VAL A 49 -2.40 0.40 -4.77
CA VAL A 49 -2.69 1.22 -3.60
C VAL A 49 -2.84 2.69 -3.99
N THR A 50 -1.91 3.23 -4.79
CA THR A 50 -1.98 4.62 -5.26
C THR A 50 -3.26 4.88 -6.05
N ASP A 51 -3.63 4.02 -6.99
CA ASP A 51 -4.85 4.17 -7.80
C ASP A 51 -6.11 4.16 -6.94
N LEU A 52 -6.18 3.23 -5.98
CA LEU A 52 -7.32 3.14 -5.07
C LEU A 52 -7.36 4.37 -4.15
N GLN A 53 -6.23 4.89 -3.69
CA GLN A 53 -6.22 6.10 -2.84
C GLN A 53 -6.46 7.40 -3.64
N ALA A 54 -6.03 7.49 -4.90
CA ALA A 54 -6.09 8.69 -5.73
C ALA A 54 -7.49 9.00 -6.28
N ARG A 55 -8.40 8.01 -6.30
CA ARG A 55 -9.81 8.22 -6.68
C ARG A 55 -10.42 9.24 -5.72
N ARG A 56 -10.59 10.47 -6.23
CA ARG A 56 -10.99 11.75 -5.60
C ARG A 56 -12.28 11.76 -4.76
N ASN A 57 -12.84 10.62 -4.39
CA ASN A 57 -14.00 10.61 -3.53
C ASN A 57 -13.56 10.59 -2.05
N PRO A 58 -13.89 11.62 -1.25
CA PRO A 58 -13.59 11.67 0.18
C PRO A 58 -14.41 10.64 0.99
N ASP A 59 -15.27 9.88 0.32
CA ASP A 59 -16.16 8.92 0.94
C ASP A 59 -15.39 7.69 1.43
N THR A 60 -15.58 7.40 2.71
CA THR A 60 -15.30 6.12 3.35
C THR A 60 -15.64 4.96 2.42
N ARG A 61 -14.66 4.11 2.11
CA ARG A 61 -14.90 2.92 1.27
C ARG A 61 -15.06 1.68 2.11
N THR A 62 -16.06 0.89 1.79
CA THR A 62 -16.26 -0.41 2.44
C THR A 62 -15.27 -1.45 1.93
N ALA A 63 -15.04 -2.50 2.72
CA ALA A 63 -14.26 -3.66 2.29
C ALA A 63 -14.82 -4.23 0.97
N ASP A 64 -16.14 -4.35 0.85
CA ASP A 64 -16.81 -4.84 -0.36
C ASP A 64 -16.55 -3.95 -1.61
N GLN A 65 -16.53 -2.62 -1.46
CA GLN A 65 -16.17 -1.72 -2.57
C GLN A 65 -14.70 -1.88 -3.00
N ILE A 66 -13.78 -2.03 -2.04
CA ILE A 66 -12.36 -2.28 -2.31
C ILE A 66 -12.19 -3.65 -2.98
N GLY A 67 -12.88 -4.67 -2.49
CA GLY A 67 -12.85 -6.04 -3.02
C GLY A 67 -13.28 -6.07 -4.49
N ARG A 68 -14.40 -5.41 -4.83
CA ARG A 68 -14.83 -5.28 -6.24
C ARG A 68 -13.81 -4.55 -7.11
N ALA A 69 -13.19 -3.48 -6.58
CA ALA A 69 -12.21 -2.71 -7.32
C ALA A 69 -10.90 -3.50 -7.56
N LEU A 70 -10.55 -4.42 -6.65
CA LEU A 70 -9.43 -5.34 -6.80
C LEU A 70 -9.78 -6.51 -7.72
N ALA A 71 -11.00 -7.05 -7.65
CA ALA A 71 -11.42 -8.20 -8.45
C ALA A 71 -11.45 -7.95 -9.97
N VAL A 72 -11.48 -6.69 -10.41
CA VAL A 72 -11.44 -6.31 -11.84
C VAL A 72 -10.02 -6.02 -12.35
N ARG A 73 -8.99 -6.19 -11.51
CA ARG A 73 -7.59 -5.94 -11.86
C ARG A 73 -6.99 -7.19 -12.50
N PRO A 74 -6.65 -7.19 -13.80
CA PRO A 74 -6.01 -8.35 -14.42
C PRO A 74 -4.62 -8.65 -13.83
N GLU A 75 -3.95 -7.63 -13.28
CA GLU A 75 -2.61 -7.74 -12.70
C GLU A 75 -2.55 -8.35 -11.29
N ALA A 76 -3.70 -8.61 -10.65
CA ALA A 76 -3.73 -9.10 -9.27
C ALA A 76 -4.93 -10.01 -8.99
N ASN A 77 -4.67 -11.11 -8.28
CA ASN A 77 -5.69 -12.01 -7.77
C ASN A 77 -6.02 -11.64 -6.32
N LEU A 78 -7.27 -11.26 -6.04
CA LEU A 78 -7.74 -11.04 -4.67
C LEU A 78 -7.89 -12.39 -3.95
N ILE A 79 -7.13 -12.60 -2.89
CA ILE A 79 -7.15 -13.82 -2.08
C ILE A 79 -8.10 -13.68 -0.89
N ALA A 80 -8.00 -12.56 -0.17
CA ALA A 80 -8.83 -12.29 1.00
C ALA A 80 -9.05 -10.80 1.18
N ILE A 81 -10.17 -10.45 1.83
CA ILE A 81 -10.45 -9.08 2.24
C ILE A 81 -11.14 -9.09 3.61
N SER A 82 -10.75 -8.15 4.46
CA SER A 82 -11.26 -8.01 5.81
C SER A 82 -11.38 -6.55 6.23
N GLY A 83 -12.14 -6.31 7.30
CA GLY A 83 -12.48 -4.97 7.78
C GLY A 83 -13.86 -4.53 7.33
N VAL A 84 -14.28 -3.35 7.82
CA VAL A 84 -15.60 -2.79 7.53
C VAL A 84 -15.46 -1.70 6.48
N ASP A 85 -14.67 -0.68 6.80
CA ASP A 85 -14.41 0.45 5.93
C ASP A 85 -13.10 1.18 6.25
N THR A 86 -12.71 2.10 5.37
CA THR A 86 -11.47 2.86 5.47
C THR A 86 -11.48 3.98 6.51
N ALA A 87 -12.62 4.29 7.14
CA ALA A 87 -12.71 5.27 8.23
C ALA A 87 -12.58 4.62 9.61
N HIS A 88 -12.83 3.31 9.69
CA HIS A 88 -12.59 2.53 10.90
C HIS A 88 -11.10 2.54 11.29
N PRO A 89 -10.74 2.60 12.59
CA PRO A 89 -9.33 2.62 13.03
C PRO A 89 -8.51 1.41 12.55
N ALA A 90 -9.15 0.25 12.44
CA ALA A 90 -8.52 -0.95 11.88
C ALA A 90 -8.29 -0.82 10.35
N GLY A 91 -9.17 -0.08 9.67
CA GLY A 91 -9.21 0.06 8.22
C GLY A 91 -9.77 -1.18 7.52
N VAL A 92 -9.47 -1.27 6.23
CA VAL A 92 -9.67 -2.45 5.39
C VAL A 92 -8.30 -3.05 5.06
N THR A 93 -8.21 -4.37 5.13
CA THR A 93 -7.03 -5.13 4.73
C THR A 93 -7.41 -6.06 3.58
N ALA A 94 -6.60 -6.08 2.52
CA ALA A 94 -6.76 -6.99 1.40
C ALA A 94 -5.47 -7.78 1.18
N VAL A 95 -5.58 -9.09 0.98
CA VAL A 95 -4.46 -9.95 0.57
C VAL A 95 -4.61 -10.22 -0.91
N ILE A 96 -3.59 -9.87 -1.68
CA ILE A 96 -3.55 -10.08 -3.13
C ILE A 96 -2.35 -10.93 -3.52
N ARG A 97 -2.47 -11.66 -4.62
CA ARG A 97 -1.37 -12.37 -5.29
C ARG A 97 -1.11 -11.70 -6.64
N ILE A 98 0.15 -11.40 -6.92
CA ILE A 98 0.61 -10.77 -8.16
C ILE A 98 1.68 -11.67 -8.76
N GLU A 99 1.54 -11.96 -10.05
CA GLU A 99 2.59 -12.63 -10.81
C GLU A 99 3.69 -11.60 -11.13
N GLY A 100 4.90 -11.86 -10.64
CA GLY A 100 6.10 -11.11 -10.92
C GLY A 100 6.93 -11.80 -11.98
N SER A 101 7.50 -11.02 -12.89
CA SER A 101 8.41 -11.53 -13.92
C SER A 101 9.71 -10.76 -13.90
N GLY A 102 10.83 -11.45 -14.06
CA GLY A 102 12.16 -10.86 -14.10
C GLY A 102 13.16 -11.77 -14.81
N THR A 103 14.41 -11.31 -14.90
CA THR A 103 15.53 -12.17 -15.29
C THR A 103 16.25 -12.69 -14.05
N ASP A 104 16.87 -13.85 -14.17
CA ASP A 104 17.70 -14.47 -13.14
C ASP A 104 19.01 -13.69 -12.82
N GLY A 105 19.23 -12.54 -13.47
CA GLY A 105 20.44 -11.71 -13.32
C GLY A 105 21.65 -12.22 -14.10
N SER A 106 21.50 -13.27 -14.92
CA SER A 106 22.57 -13.79 -15.78
C SER A 106 22.80 -12.86 -16.97
N TRP A 107 24.04 -12.36 -17.11
CA TRP A 107 24.43 -11.48 -18.22
C TRP A 107 24.66 -12.21 -19.54
N LEU A 108 25.01 -13.50 -19.48
CA LEU A 108 25.41 -14.28 -20.66
C LEU A 108 24.23 -15.01 -21.29
N GLU A 109 23.37 -15.59 -20.45
CA GLU A 109 22.18 -16.33 -20.85
C GLU A 109 21.07 -16.04 -19.83
N PRO A 110 20.35 -14.91 -19.98
CA PRO A 110 19.31 -14.53 -19.05
C PRO A 110 18.12 -15.51 -19.16
N GLU A 111 17.76 -16.10 -18.03
CA GLU A 111 16.56 -16.92 -17.92
C GLU A 111 15.40 -16.05 -17.43
N PHE A 112 14.24 -16.17 -18.06
CA PHE A 112 13.02 -15.53 -17.59
C PHE A 112 12.40 -16.31 -16.45
N VAL A 113 12.25 -15.64 -15.32
CA VAL A 113 11.64 -16.19 -14.10
C VAL A 113 10.27 -15.56 -13.93
N VAL A 114 9.28 -16.39 -13.63
CA VAL A 114 7.89 -15.97 -13.34
C VAL A 114 7.47 -16.60 -12.02
N GLU A 115 7.07 -15.78 -11.06
CA GLU A 115 6.70 -16.23 -9.71
C GLU A 115 5.50 -15.48 -9.15
N ASP A 116 4.76 -16.13 -8.26
CA ASP A 116 3.64 -15.54 -7.54
C ASP A 116 4.10 -14.90 -6.22
N PHE A 117 3.79 -13.61 -6.04
CA PHE A 117 4.08 -12.86 -4.81
C PHE A 117 2.79 -12.41 -4.14
N CYS A 118 2.73 -12.58 -2.82
CA CYS A 118 1.55 -12.22 -2.03
C CYS A 118 1.80 -10.99 -1.16
N PHE A 119 0.90 -10.03 -1.25
CA PHE A 119 0.99 -8.75 -0.56
C PHE A 119 -0.25 -8.50 0.29
N GLU A 120 -0.03 -8.03 1.51
CA GLU A 120 -1.06 -7.44 2.34
C GLU A 120 -1.14 -5.93 2.07
N LEU A 121 -2.28 -5.47 1.56
CA LEU A 121 -2.58 -4.05 1.33
C LEU A 121 -3.46 -3.53 2.45
N ARG A 122 -3.10 -2.38 3.02
CA ARG A 122 -3.86 -1.74 4.10
C ARG A 122 -4.40 -0.37 3.70
N PHE A 123 -5.70 -0.19 3.89
CA PHE A 123 -6.44 1.04 3.62
C PHE A 123 -7.07 1.54 4.91
N ALA A 124 -6.38 2.46 5.59
CA ALA A 124 -6.81 3.01 6.88
C ALA A 124 -6.82 4.55 6.81
N PRO A 125 -7.55 5.24 7.71
CA PRO A 125 -7.54 6.68 7.71
C PRO A 125 -6.13 7.19 8.03
N PRO A 126 -5.71 8.34 7.48
CA PRO A 126 -4.39 8.88 7.76
C PRO A 126 -4.23 9.07 9.27
N LEU A 127 -3.13 8.56 9.82
CA LEU A 127 -2.81 8.75 11.23
C LEU A 127 -2.79 10.25 11.53
N ARG A 128 -3.68 10.69 12.43
CA ARG A 128 -3.61 12.06 12.94
C ARG A 128 -2.27 12.20 13.65
N ARG A 129 -1.34 12.96 13.07
CA ARG A 129 -0.12 13.34 13.77
C ARG A 129 -0.50 13.98 15.11
N PRO A 130 0.17 13.63 16.22
CA PRO A 130 0.01 14.36 17.47
C PRO A 130 0.25 15.84 17.18
N ARG A 131 -0.75 16.69 17.47
CA ARG A 131 -0.59 18.13 17.33
C ARG A 131 0.54 18.53 18.28
N PRO A 132 1.61 19.21 17.82
CA PRO A 132 2.63 19.70 18.74
C PRO A 132 1.91 20.57 19.77
N ARG A 133 2.03 20.22 21.06
CA ARG A 133 1.59 21.10 22.15
C ARG A 133 2.40 22.38 21.97
N SER A 134 1.74 23.47 21.58
CA SER A 134 2.38 24.78 21.58
C SER A 134 2.98 25.00 22.97
N PRO A 135 4.27 25.37 23.09
CA PRO A 135 4.80 25.77 24.39
C PRO A 135 3.95 26.93 24.90
N ALA A 136 3.51 26.83 26.16
CA ALA A 136 2.76 27.88 26.81
C ALA A 136 3.54 29.18 26.67
N ARG A 137 2.92 30.22 26.09
CA ARG A 137 3.50 31.56 26.09
C ARG A 137 3.63 31.97 27.56
N HIS A 138 4.86 32.06 28.06
CA HIS A 138 5.13 32.77 29.30
C HIS A 138 4.70 34.22 29.11
N LEU A 139 3.62 34.61 29.78
CA LEU A 139 3.26 36.01 29.97
C LEU A 139 4.23 36.58 31.02
N PRO A 140 4.96 37.68 30.76
CA PRO A 140 5.71 38.35 31.82
C PRO A 140 4.73 39.00 32.82
N PRO A 141 5.06 39.04 34.12
CA PRO A 141 4.29 39.80 35.09
C PRO A 141 4.44 41.30 34.80
N GLY A 142 3.32 42.02 34.86
CA GLY A 142 3.25 43.47 34.85
C GLY A 142 3.34 44.08 36.24
#